data_AF-A0A356X1A1-F1
#
_entry.id   AF-A0A356X1A1-F1
#
_cell.length_a   1.000
_cell.length_b   1.000
_cell.length_c   1.000
_cell.angle_alpha   90.00
_cell.angle_beta   90.00
_cell.angle_gamma   90.00
#
_symmetry.space_group_name_H-M   'P 1'
#
loop_
_entity.id
_entity.type
_entity.pdbx_description
1 polymer ?
#
loop_
_entity_poly.entity_id
_entity_poly.type
_entity_poly.pdbx_seq_one_letter_code
_entity_poly.pdbx_strand_id
1 'polypeptide(L)'
;MLFTTDTIGAVSTHAISIVLSVTVINIIHTIWGEQTPTYLGVERAKTVAKYCAVPLYWWTYAIYPFLIFGDWVTKATLRIFGIEMERSWINEDTSSGKKDMRAKMVELLKTGNIDDERQKEILNALEIEHIPVKEIMIPRDEIVSLSTENSFEENLNIIRQNMHTRYPLVGKSVDDFKGILY
;
A
#
# COMPACT_ATOMS: atom_id res chain seq x y z
N MET A 1 -12.56 -51.95 -56.85
CA MET A 1 -11.38 -51.21 -56.36
C MET A 1 -11.56 -49.68 -56.37
N LEU A 2 -12.78 -49.14 -56.55
CA LEU A 2 -13.03 -47.69 -56.62
C LEU A 2 -13.58 -47.07 -55.32
N PHE A 3 -14.07 -47.86 -54.35
CA PHE A 3 -14.66 -47.34 -53.10
C PHE A 3 -13.64 -46.98 -52.00
N THR A 4 -12.40 -47.44 -52.12
CA THR A 4 -11.34 -47.18 -51.13
C THR A 4 -10.65 -45.84 -51.33
N THR A 5 -10.63 -45.30 -52.54
CA THR A 5 -9.94 -44.04 -52.86
C THR A 5 -10.76 -42.82 -52.41
N ASP A 6 -12.09 -42.87 -52.57
CA ASP A 6 -12.98 -41.79 -52.13
C ASP A 6 -13.06 -41.66 -50.61
N THR A 7 -12.99 -42.78 -49.89
CA THR A 7 -12.96 -42.79 -48.42
C THR A 7 -11.63 -42.27 -47.87
N ILE A 8 -10.50 -42.58 -48.51
CA ILE A 8 -9.19 -42.01 -48.14
C ILE A 8 -9.16 -40.49 -48.42
N GLY A 9 -9.71 -40.04 -49.55
CA GLY A 9 -9.83 -38.62 -49.89
C GLY A 9 -10.72 -37.84 -48.92
N ALA A 10 -11.85 -38.42 -48.49
CA ALA A 10 -12.73 -37.84 -47.49
C ALA A 10 -12.03 -37.74 -46.12
N VAL A 11 -11.37 -38.81 -45.66
CA VAL A 11 -10.63 -38.82 -44.39
C VAL A 11 -9.48 -37.80 -44.41
N SER A 12 -8.74 -37.68 -45.51
CA SER A 12 -7.68 -36.66 -45.65
C SER A 12 -8.24 -35.24 -45.63
N THR A 13 -9.40 -35.01 -46.25
CA THR A 13 -10.06 -33.70 -46.26
C THR A 13 -10.55 -33.31 -44.87
N HIS A 14 -11.15 -34.26 -44.14
CA HIS A 14 -11.56 -34.04 -42.75
C HIS A 14 -10.37 -33.75 -41.83
N ALA A 15 -9.29 -34.52 -41.94
CA ALA A 15 -8.08 -34.28 -41.14
C ALA A 15 -7.47 -32.89 -41.40
N ILE A 16 -7.36 -32.50 -42.68
CA ILE A 16 -6.85 -31.17 -43.06
C ILE A 16 -7.79 -30.07 -42.53
N SER A 17 -9.11 -30.25 -42.64
CA SER A 17 -10.09 -29.29 -42.14
C SER A 17 -10.02 -29.09 -40.62
N ILE A 18 -9.82 -30.17 -39.86
CA ILE A 18 -9.67 -30.12 -38.40
C ILE A 18 -8.38 -29.40 -38.04
N VAL A 19 -7.25 -29.79 -38.65
CA VAL A 19 -5.95 -29.15 -38.37
C VAL A 19 -6.01 -27.66 -38.70
N LEU A 20 -6.57 -27.30 -39.86
CA LEU A 20 -6.73 -25.91 -40.26
C LEU A 20 -7.64 -25.16 -39.30
N SER A 21 -8.79 -25.73 -38.92
CA SER A 21 -9.74 -25.09 -38.01
C SER A 21 -9.14 -24.87 -36.64
N VAL A 22 -8.48 -25.89 -36.07
CA VAL A 22 -7.79 -25.78 -34.78
C VAL A 22 -6.69 -24.74 -34.87
N THR A 23 -5.87 -24.74 -35.93
CA THR A 23 -4.79 -23.76 -36.10
C THR A 23 -5.34 -22.33 -36.16
N VAL A 24 -6.37 -22.10 -36.97
CA VAL A 24 -7.00 -20.78 -37.11
C VAL A 24 -7.63 -20.32 -35.79
N ILE A 25 -8.41 -21.19 -35.14
CA ILE A 25 -9.02 -20.88 -33.84
C ILE A 25 -7.95 -20.58 -32.79
N ASN A 26 -6.86 -21.33 -32.76
CA ASN A 26 -5.80 -21.15 -31.77
C ASN A 26 -5.06 -19.82 -32.01
N ILE A 27 -4.72 -19.49 -33.27
CA ILE A 27 -4.14 -18.18 -33.61
C ILE A 27 -5.07 -17.04 -33.18
N ILE A 28 -6.37 -17.15 -33.49
CA ILE A 28 -7.34 -16.13 -33.10
C ILE A 28 -7.46 -16.03 -31.58
N HIS A 29 -7.59 -17.17 -30.88
CA HIS A 29 -7.73 -17.18 -29.44
C HIS A 29 -6.50 -16.62 -28.73
N THR A 30 -5.29 -17.01 -29.14
CA THR A 30 -4.05 -16.50 -28.53
C THR A 30 -3.87 -15.01 -28.79
N ILE A 31 -4.10 -14.53 -30.02
CA ILE A 31 -3.89 -13.11 -30.33
C ILE A 31 -4.91 -12.23 -29.61
N TRP A 32 -6.21 -12.53 -29.72
CA TRP A 32 -7.25 -11.66 -29.19
C TRP A 32 -7.65 -11.98 -27.75
N GLY A 33 -7.57 -13.24 -27.34
CA GLY A 33 -7.92 -13.69 -25.99
C GLY A 33 -6.81 -13.52 -24.96
N GLU A 34 -5.55 -13.55 -25.38
CA GLU A 34 -4.41 -13.52 -24.45
C GLU A 34 -3.46 -12.35 -24.72
N GLN A 35 -2.86 -12.26 -25.91
CA GLN A 35 -1.82 -11.27 -26.18
C GLN A 35 -2.35 -9.84 -26.16
N THR A 36 -3.43 -9.57 -26.87
CA THR A 36 -4.05 -8.22 -26.93
C THR A 36 -4.44 -7.68 -25.54
N PRO A 37 -5.20 -8.41 -24.71
CA PRO A 37 -5.54 -7.92 -23.37
C PRO A 37 -4.31 -7.81 -22.46
N THR A 38 -3.32 -8.69 -22.61
CA THR A 38 -2.06 -8.58 -21.87
C THR A 38 -1.32 -7.28 -22.21
N TYR A 39 -1.14 -6.98 -23.50
CA TYR A 39 -0.50 -5.73 -23.92
C TYR A 39 -1.30 -4.50 -23.48
N LEU A 40 -2.63 -4.53 -23.59
CA LEU A 40 -3.50 -3.44 -23.13
C LEU A 40 -3.39 -3.24 -21.61
N GLY A 41 -3.29 -4.32 -20.85
CA GLY A 41 -3.09 -4.32 -19.40
C GLY A 41 -1.76 -3.68 -18.99
N VAL A 42 -0.69 -3.92 -19.73
CA VAL A 42 0.63 -3.31 -19.48
C VAL A 42 0.63 -1.82 -19.85
N GLU A 43 0.16 -1.48 -21.06
CA GLU A 43 0.23 -0.11 -21.58
C GLU A 43 -0.75 0.84 -20.88
N ARG A 44 -1.94 0.34 -20.50
CA ARG A 44 -3.02 1.14 -19.91
C ARG A 44 -3.56 0.54 -18.62
N ALA A 45 -2.67 0.14 -17.73
CA ALA A 45 -2.99 -0.50 -16.45
C ALA A 45 -4.11 0.19 -15.67
N LYS A 46 -4.08 1.53 -15.53
CA LYS A 46 -5.12 2.28 -14.78
C LYS A 46 -6.50 2.19 -15.42
N THR A 47 -6.57 2.28 -16.75
CA THR A 47 -7.83 2.22 -17.49
C THR A 47 -8.41 0.81 -17.42
N VAL A 48 -7.59 -0.21 -17.68
CA VAL A 48 -7.99 -1.61 -17.58
C VAL A 48 -8.43 -1.93 -16.16
N ALA A 49 -7.65 -1.56 -15.14
CA ALA A 49 -8.02 -1.74 -13.74
C ALA A 49 -9.36 -1.09 -13.41
N LYS A 50 -9.63 0.15 -13.87
CA LYS A 50 -10.91 0.83 -13.63
C LYS A 50 -12.11 0.06 -14.18
N TYR A 51 -12.02 -0.45 -15.41
CA TYR A 51 -13.13 -1.16 -16.04
C TYR A 51 -13.25 -2.62 -15.56
N CYS A 52 -12.13 -3.29 -15.30
CA CYS A 52 -12.10 -4.68 -14.83
C CYS A 52 -12.36 -4.81 -13.32
N ALA A 53 -12.12 -3.75 -12.52
CA ALA A 53 -12.28 -3.80 -11.07
C ALA A 53 -13.68 -4.20 -10.64
N VAL A 54 -14.73 -3.63 -11.25
CA VAL A 54 -16.11 -3.92 -10.84
C VAL A 54 -16.50 -5.38 -11.14
N PRO A 55 -16.30 -5.92 -12.37
CA PRO A 55 -16.54 -7.33 -12.63
C PRO A 55 -15.71 -8.27 -11.74
N LEU A 56 -14.41 -7.97 -11.56
CA LEU A 56 -13.52 -8.79 -10.73
C LEU A 56 -13.92 -8.75 -9.26
N TYR A 57 -14.42 -7.62 -8.76
CA TYR A 57 -14.90 -7.49 -7.40
C TYR A 57 -16.09 -8.44 -7.15
N TRP A 58 -17.08 -8.46 -8.04
CA TRP A 58 -18.21 -9.38 -7.93
C TRP A 58 -17.82 -10.84 -8.05
N TRP A 59 -16.89 -11.16 -8.95
CA TRP A 59 -16.32 -12.50 -9.06
C TRP A 59 -15.62 -12.93 -7.77
N THR A 60 -14.81 -12.04 -7.21
CA THR A 60 -14.11 -12.28 -5.94
C THR A 60 -15.11 -12.45 -4.80
N TYR A 61 -16.16 -11.63 -4.75
CA TYR A 61 -17.23 -11.77 -3.77
C TYR A 61 -17.93 -13.13 -3.86
N ALA A 62 -18.19 -13.63 -5.07
CA ALA A 62 -18.80 -14.94 -5.27
C ALA A 62 -17.88 -16.09 -4.81
N ILE A 63 -16.56 -15.97 -5.01
CA ILE A 63 -15.58 -17.00 -4.61
C ILE A 63 -15.13 -16.83 -3.15
N TYR A 64 -15.39 -15.68 -2.53
CA TYR A 64 -15.00 -15.36 -1.16
C TYR A 64 -15.25 -16.47 -0.12
N PRO A 65 -16.42 -17.16 -0.07
CA PRO A 65 -16.62 -18.27 0.86
C PRO A 65 -15.63 -19.42 0.67
N PHE A 66 -15.22 -19.70 -0.58
CA PHE A 66 -14.22 -20.72 -0.87
C PHE A 66 -12.81 -20.27 -0.43
N LEU A 67 -12.50 -18.98 -0.56
CA LEU A 67 -11.22 -18.43 -0.07
C LEU A 67 -11.10 -18.57 1.45
N ILE A 68 -12.15 -18.23 2.20
CA ILE A 68 -12.16 -18.39 3.66
C ILE A 68 -11.97 -19.85 4.05
N PHE A 69 -12.66 -20.76 3.35
CA PHE A 69 -12.52 -22.18 3.59
C PHE A 69 -11.08 -22.66 3.35
N GLY A 70 -10.46 -22.26 2.25
CA GLY A 70 -9.06 -22.58 1.94
C GLY A 70 -8.07 -22.02 2.97
N ASP A 71 -8.27 -20.78 3.41
CA ASP A 71 -7.46 -20.16 4.48
C ASP A 71 -7.60 -20.92 5.81
N TRP A 72 -8.82 -21.36 6.15
CA TRP A 72 -9.07 -22.20 7.33
C TRP A 72 -8.33 -23.54 7.24
N VAL A 73 -8.42 -24.24 6.11
CA VAL A 73 -7.70 -25.52 5.90
C VAL A 73 -6.19 -25.32 6.02
N THR A 74 -5.67 -24.24 5.44
CA THR A 74 -4.24 -23.90 5.49
C THR A 74 -3.79 -23.67 6.94
N LYS A 75 -4.50 -22.83 7.69
CA LYS A 75 -4.20 -22.56 9.10
C LYS A 75 -4.34 -23.80 9.98
N ALA A 76 -5.35 -24.62 9.75
CA ALA A 76 -5.53 -25.88 10.46
C ALA A 76 -4.34 -26.83 10.22
N THR A 77 -3.87 -26.92 8.97
CA THR A 77 -2.71 -27.73 8.59
C THR A 77 -1.44 -27.21 9.26
N LEU A 78 -1.18 -25.90 9.20
CA LEU A 78 0.03 -25.31 9.79
C LEU A 78 0.08 -25.42 11.31
N ARG A 79 -1.08 -25.35 11.99
CA ARG A 79 -1.18 -25.59 13.44
C ARG A 79 -0.75 -27.00 13.81
N ILE A 80 -1.01 -28.01 12.97
CA ILE A 80 -0.53 -29.39 13.21
C ILE A 80 1.01 -29.44 13.21
N PHE A 81 1.66 -28.59 12.42
CA PHE A 81 3.12 -28.45 12.38
C PHE A 81 3.68 -27.43 13.39
N GLY A 82 2.84 -26.86 14.27
CA GLY A 82 3.27 -25.87 15.28
C GLY A 82 3.62 -24.49 14.70
N ILE A 83 3.17 -24.17 13.49
CA ILE A 83 3.41 -22.88 12.85
C ILE A 83 2.18 -21.99 13.05
N GLU A 84 2.33 -20.89 13.79
CA GLU A 84 1.29 -19.86 13.92
C GLU A 84 1.44 -18.80 12.81
N MET A 85 0.40 -18.65 11.99
CA MET A 85 0.34 -17.58 10.98
C MET A 85 -0.39 -16.35 11.52
N GLU A 86 0.32 -15.23 11.60
CA GLU A 86 -0.22 -13.91 11.92
C GLU A 86 -0.80 -13.20 10.68
N ARG A 87 -0.32 -13.53 9.48
CA ARG A 87 -0.77 -12.95 8.20
C ARG A 87 -1.60 -13.96 7.41
N SER A 88 -2.73 -13.48 6.85
CA SER A 88 -3.61 -14.25 5.96
C SER A 88 -3.73 -13.51 4.64
N TRP A 89 -3.76 -14.28 3.55
CA TRP A 89 -4.01 -13.82 2.17
C TRP A 89 -5.29 -12.98 2.03
N ILE A 90 -6.23 -13.10 2.99
CA ILE A 90 -7.51 -12.39 3.01
C ILE A 90 -7.41 -11.05 3.76
N ASN A 91 -6.46 -10.93 4.70
CA ASN A 91 -6.35 -9.79 5.62
C ASN A 91 -5.08 -8.96 5.39
N GLU A 92 -4.41 -9.12 4.25
CA GLU A 92 -3.22 -8.33 3.89
C GLU A 92 -3.61 -6.91 3.46
N ASP A 93 -4.51 -6.29 4.22
CA ASP A 93 -5.06 -5.00 3.88
C ASP A 93 -4.06 -3.88 4.19
N THR A 94 -3.84 -3.06 3.16
CA THR A 94 -3.30 -1.68 3.18
C THR A 94 -1.84 -1.44 3.56
N SER A 95 -1.20 -2.27 4.39
CA SER A 95 0.18 -2.00 4.84
C SER A 95 1.23 -2.23 3.75
N SER A 96 1.10 -3.31 2.98
CA SER A 96 2.01 -3.60 1.85
C SER A 96 1.91 -2.54 0.75
N GLY A 97 0.70 -2.11 0.38
CA GLY A 97 0.49 -1.08 -0.63
C GLY A 97 1.11 0.28 -0.25
N LYS A 98 1.09 0.66 1.04
CA LYS A 98 1.74 1.89 1.52
C LYS A 98 3.26 1.81 1.46
N LYS A 99 3.85 0.67 1.81
CA LYS A 99 5.31 0.46 1.71
C LYS A 99 5.78 0.52 0.25
N ASP A 100 5.00 -0.07 -0.64
CA ASP A 100 5.31 -0.10 -2.07
C ASP A 100 5.17 1.29 -2.73
N MET A 101 4.17 2.08 -2.30
CA MET A 101 4.00 3.47 -2.71
C MET A 101 5.18 4.35 -2.27
N ARG A 102 5.65 4.20 -1.02
CA ARG A 102 6.81 4.94 -0.52
C ARG A 102 8.07 4.61 -1.29
N ALA A 103 8.32 3.32 -1.55
CA ALA A 103 9.48 2.88 -2.33
C ALA A 103 9.47 3.51 -3.72
N LYS A 104 8.32 3.49 -4.41
CA LYS A 104 8.14 4.16 -5.72
C LYS A 104 8.33 5.67 -5.63
N MET A 105 7.83 6.32 -4.57
CA MET A 105 7.98 7.77 -4.41
C MET A 105 9.43 8.17 -4.19
N VAL A 106 10.20 7.41 -3.40
CA VAL A 106 11.64 7.61 -3.23
C VAL A 106 12.38 7.45 -4.57
N GLU A 107 12.02 6.46 -5.38
CA GLU A 107 12.59 6.25 -6.72
C GLU A 107 12.30 7.42 -7.67
N LEU A 108 11.05 7.92 -7.67
CA LEU A 108 10.65 9.08 -8.46
C LEU A 108 11.39 10.35 -8.04
N LEU A 109 11.57 10.57 -6.73
CA LEU A 109 12.30 11.72 -6.20
C LEU A 109 13.78 11.69 -6.60
N LYS A 110 14.41 10.50 -6.65
CA LYS A 110 15.79 10.34 -7.12
C LYS A 110 15.97 10.56 -8.62
N THR A 111 14.93 10.24 -9.40
CA THR A 111 14.95 10.40 -10.87
C THR A 111 14.58 11.82 -11.27
N GLY A 112 13.76 12.49 -10.46
CA GLY A 112 13.49 13.91 -10.60
C GLY A 112 14.75 14.71 -10.27
N ASN A 113 15.01 15.77 -11.03
CA ASN A 113 16.12 16.70 -10.80
C ASN A 113 15.83 17.61 -9.58
N ILE A 114 15.44 17.01 -8.45
CA ILE A 114 15.09 17.64 -7.19
C ILE A 114 16.33 17.62 -6.30
N ASP A 115 16.55 18.73 -5.60
CA ASP A 115 17.64 18.85 -4.65
C ASP A 115 17.45 17.93 -3.42
N ASP A 116 18.55 17.44 -2.85
CA ASP A 116 18.54 16.50 -1.73
C ASP A 116 17.80 17.06 -0.50
N GLU A 117 17.86 18.38 -0.26
CA GLU A 117 17.16 19.02 0.84
C GLU A 117 15.63 18.94 0.66
N ARG A 118 15.16 19.27 -0.54
CA ARG A 118 13.74 19.17 -0.93
C ARG A 118 13.24 17.73 -0.88
N GLN A 119 14.07 16.77 -1.29
CA GLN A 119 13.72 15.36 -1.17
C GLN A 119 13.49 14.96 0.29
N LYS A 120 14.39 15.40 1.19
CA LYS A 120 14.29 15.12 2.62
C LYS A 120 13.04 15.76 3.24
N GLU A 121 12.71 17.00 2.88
CA GLU A 121 11.49 17.66 3.32
C GLU A 121 10.23 16.87 2.95
N ILE A 122 10.13 16.41 1.69
CA ILE A 122 8.99 15.64 1.20
C ILE A 122 8.86 14.31 1.94
N LEU A 123 9.98 13.61 2.17
CA LEU A 123 9.96 12.35 2.91
C LEU A 123 9.57 12.55 4.37
N ASN A 124 10.12 13.56 5.05
CA ASN A 124 9.75 13.90 6.42
C ASN A 124 8.26 14.27 6.55
N ALA A 125 7.70 14.97 5.56
CA ALA A 125 6.28 15.31 5.54
C ALA A 125 5.36 14.08 5.41
N LEU A 126 5.82 12.99 4.79
CA LEU A 126 5.08 11.72 4.73
C LEU A 126 5.24 10.90 6.02
N GLU A 127 6.33 11.09 6.75
CA GLU A 127 6.61 10.40 8.01
C GLU A 127 5.93 11.05 9.20
N ILE A 128 5.65 12.37 9.15
CA ILE A 128 5.07 13.11 10.28
C ILE A 128 3.75 12.54 10.79
N GLU A 129 2.95 11.90 9.93
CA GLU A 129 1.70 11.21 10.33
C GLU A 129 1.97 10.06 11.32
N HIS A 130 3.17 9.49 11.29
CA HIS A 130 3.55 8.33 12.08
C HIS A 130 4.45 8.67 13.28
N ILE A 131 4.89 9.92 13.40
CA ILE A 131 5.72 10.37 14.52
C ILE A 131 4.78 10.77 15.67
N PRO A 132 4.74 10.01 16.77
CA PRO A 132 3.91 10.39 17.91
C PRO A 132 4.48 11.66 18.56
N VAL A 133 3.59 12.52 19.08
CA VAL A 133 3.97 13.80 19.72
C VAL A 133 5.04 13.64 20.79
N LYS A 134 5.02 12.51 21.53
CA LYS A 134 5.99 12.18 22.57
C LYS A 134 7.45 12.12 22.08
N GLU A 135 7.68 11.87 20.79
CA GLU A 135 9.02 11.77 20.21
C GLU A 135 9.60 13.14 19.83
N ILE A 136 8.76 14.16 19.69
CA ILE A 136 9.15 15.52 19.26
C ILE A 136 8.88 16.59 20.32
N MET A 137 8.10 16.28 21.35
CA MET A 137 7.83 17.22 22.45
C MET A 137 9.06 17.40 23.34
N ILE A 138 9.17 18.57 23.97
CA ILE A 138 10.17 18.80 25.00
C ILE A 138 9.83 17.93 26.23
N PRO A 139 10.77 17.15 26.78
CA PRO A 139 10.56 16.38 28.00
C PRO A 139 10.09 17.27 29.14
N ARG A 140 9.21 16.74 29.99
CA ARG A 140 8.48 17.53 31.00
C ARG A 140 9.41 18.22 32.01
N ASP A 141 10.52 17.58 32.32
CA ASP A 141 11.57 18.05 33.21
C ASP A 141 12.46 19.14 32.59
N GLU A 142 12.47 19.26 31.27
CA GLU A 142 13.22 20.27 30.52
C GLU A 142 12.36 21.52 30.20
N ILE A 143 11.09 21.54 30.61
CA ILE A 143 10.19 22.67 30.34
C ILE A 143 10.56 23.87 31.22
N VAL A 144 10.99 24.96 30.59
CA VAL A 144 11.15 26.27 31.24
C VAL A 144 9.79 26.94 31.37
N SER A 145 9.26 27.00 32.60
CA SER A 145 7.96 27.61 32.92
C SER A 145 8.09 28.79 33.88
N LEU A 146 7.14 29.73 33.82
CA LEU A 146 6.97 30.80 34.81
C LEU A 146 5.96 30.36 35.86
N SER A 147 6.16 30.74 37.13
CA SER A 147 5.23 30.38 38.21
C SER A 147 4.48 31.61 38.73
N THR A 148 3.19 31.45 39.05
CA THR A 148 2.39 32.47 39.76
C THR A 148 2.82 32.64 41.22
N GLU A 149 3.57 31.69 41.78
CA GLU A 149 4.11 31.76 43.14
C GLU A 149 5.44 32.53 43.19
N ASN A 150 6.13 32.66 42.04
CA ASN A 150 7.36 33.42 41.93
C ASN A 150 7.07 34.92 41.88
N SER A 151 8.00 35.70 42.43
CA SER A 151 7.96 37.16 42.29
C SER A 151 8.14 37.59 40.83
N PHE A 152 7.69 38.81 40.52
CA PHE A 152 7.85 39.40 39.19
C PHE A 152 9.33 39.42 38.74
N GLU A 153 10.24 39.74 39.65
CA GLU A 153 11.67 39.86 39.36
C GLU A 153 12.33 38.50 39.09
N GLU A 154 11.92 37.44 39.80
CA GLU A 154 12.38 36.07 39.53
C GLU A 154 11.90 35.57 38.16
N ASN A 155 10.61 35.76 37.84
CA ASN A 155 10.08 35.42 36.53
C ASN A 155 10.77 36.23 35.40
N LEU A 156 11.08 37.51 35.63
CA LEU A 156 11.81 38.33 34.67
C LEU A 156 13.24 37.82 34.44
N ASN A 157 13.91 37.33 35.48
CA ASN A 157 15.24 36.72 35.35
C ASN A 157 15.19 35.42 34.53
N ILE A 158 14.17 34.57 34.74
CA ILE A 158 13.97 33.35 33.94
C ILE A 158 13.81 33.69 32.45
N ILE A 159 13.00 34.71 32.14
CA ILE A 159 12.78 35.17 30.76
C ILE A 159 14.08 35.65 30.12
N ARG A 160 14.89 36.43 30.86
CA ARG A 160 16.17 36.97 30.39
C ARG A 160 17.20 35.89 30.11
N GLN A 161 17.17 34.78 30.86
CA GLN A 161 18.14 33.69 30.71
C GLN A 161 17.81 32.74 29.56
N ASN A 162 16.52 32.49 29.29
CA ASN A 162 16.12 31.45 28.33
C ASN A 162 15.68 31.98 26.96
N MET A 163 15.35 33.27 26.84
CA MET A 163 15.02 33.97 25.58
C MET A 163 13.99 33.24 24.68
N HIS A 164 13.04 32.51 25.27
CA HIS A 164 11.90 31.94 24.53
C HIS A 164 10.82 33.00 24.27
N THR A 165 10.05 32.81 23.20
CA THR A 165 8.90 33.66 22.86
C THR A 165 7.61 33.24 23.57
N ARG A 166 7.57 32.04 24.15
CA ARG A 166 6.38 31.51 24.82
C ARG A 166 6.81 30.78 26.08
N TYR A 167 6.19 31.13 27.20
CA TYR A 167 6.41 30.46 28.47
C TYR A 167 5.09 29.91 29.01
N PRO A 168 5.03 28.62 29.36
CA PRO A 168 3.93 28.09 30.17
C PRO A 168 3.89 28.82 31.51
N LEU A 169 2.73 29.33 31.88
CA LEU A 169 2.45 29.86 33.21
C LEU A 169 1.85 28.75 34.06
N VAL A 170 2.51 28.41 35.15
CA VAL A 170 2.11 27.33 36.07
C VAL A 170 1.89 27.87 37.48
N GLY A 171 1.16 27.14 38.30
CA GLY A 171 1.03 27.42 39.73
C GLY A 171 2.18 26.82 40.53
N LYS A 172 1.84 25.92 41.46
CA LYS A 172 2.80 25.25 42.35
C LYS A 172 3.63 24.14 41.70
N SER A 173 3.13 23.59 40.60
CA SER A 173 3.72 22.47 39.85
C SER A 173 3.42 22.68 38.38
N VAL A 174 4.22 22.05 37.51
CA VAL A 174 3.97 21.95 36.06
C VAL A 174 2.59 21.34 35.75
N ASP A 175 2.01 20.53 36.65
CA ASP A 175 0.64 20.02 36.51
C ASP A 175 -0.43 21.10 36.65
N ASP A 176 -0.13 22.18 37.37
CA ASP A 176 -1.07 23.29 37.61
C ASP A 176 -0.94 24.34 36.51
N PHE A 177 -1.15 23.91 35.26
CA PHE A 177 -1.06 24.76 34.09
C PHE A 177 -2.17 25.83 34.08
N LYS A 178 -1.78 27.11 33.97
CA LYS A 178 -2.70 28.26 33.97
C LYS A 178 -2.84 28.91 32.60
N GLY A 179 -1.84 28.82 31.73
CA GLY A 179 -1.88 29.41 30.40
C GLY A 179 -0.50 29.56 29.75
N ILE A 180 -0.44 30.34 28.66
CA ILE A 180 0.80 30.67 27.96
C ILE A 180 0.99 32.18 27.97
N LEU A 181 2.18 32.62 28.36
CA LEU A 181 2.63 34.00 28.27
C LEU A 181 3.46 34.18 27.00
N TYR A 182 3.20 35.25 26.26
CA TYR A 182 3.86 35.61 24.99
C TYR A 182 4.79 36.81 25.17
#